data_AF-A0AAJ2TUS6-F1
#
_entry.id   AF-A0AAJ2TUS6-F1
#
_cell.length_a   1.000
_cell.length_b   1.000
_cell.length_c   1.000
_cell.angle_alpha   90.00
_cell.angle_beta   90.00
_cell.angle_gamma   90.00
#
_symmetry.space_group_name_H-M   'P 1'
#
loop_
_entity.id
_entity.type
_entity.pdbx_description
1 polymer ?
#
loop_
_entity_poly.entity_id
_entity_poly.type
_entity_poly.pdbx_seq_one_letter_code
_entity_poly.pdbx_strand_id
1 'polypeptide(L)'
;MTTRPRLVRSVPFWILLAGSAGTAGYGASMVTATLDSMTTTLLDGTATGVDVYVGQSTAVVGAILIGAGVIGVLLALAVAAAATLRPTHAAEVVEPPADADIDNADDADPALSDRSAETATPEHATDGESVDDRTEREPARIG
;
A
#
# COMPACT_ATOMS: atom_id res chain seq x y z
N MET A 1 -3.45 0.83 29.34
CA MET A 1 -3.31 0.39 27.94
C MET A 1 -2.84 1.57 27.11
N THR A 2 -1.61 1.57 26.60
CA THR A 2 -1.09 2.65 25.76
C THR A 2 -1.56 2.44 24.32
N THR A 3 -2.61 3.17 23.92
CA THR A 3 -3.09 3.23 22.53
C THR A 3 -1.97 3.81 21.67
N ARG A 4 -1.19 2.96 21.01
CA ARG A 4 -0.08 3.42 20.17
C ARG A 4 -0.63 4.10 18.91
N PRO A 5 -0.08 5.27 18.49
CA PRO A 5 -0.54 5.97 17.30
C PRO A 5 -0.41 5.10 16.04
N ARG A 6 -1.47 5.02 15.24
CA ARG A 6 -1.57 4.11 14.07
C ARG A 6 -0.49 4.35 13.00
N LEU A 7 0.01 5.57 12.87
CA LEU A 7 1.08 5.91 11.91
C LEU A 7 2.40 5.19 12.21
N VAL A 8 2.71 4.97 13.50
CA VAL A 8 3.95 4.29 13.90
C VAL A 8 3.97 2.83 13.44
N ARG A 9 2.80 2.21 13.22
CA ARG A 9 2.65 0.86 12.67
C ARG A 9 2.41 0.83 11.16
N SER A 10 2.29 1.98 10.51
CA SER A 10 1.96 2.05 9.09
C SER A 10 3.19 1.72 8.24
N VAL A 11 3.24 0.48 7.73
CA VAL A 11 4.23 0.02 6.75
C VAL A 11 4.34 0.96 5.54
N PRO A 12 3.25 1.40 4.87
CA PRO A 12 3.38 2.26 3.69
C PRO A 12 3.96 3.63 4.04
N PHE A 13 3.67 4.17 5.23
CA PHE A 13 4.28 5.42 5.70
C PHE A 13 5.79 5.27 5.88
N TRP A 14 6.24 4.18 6.50
CA TRP A 14 7.66 3.93 6.70
C TRP A 14 8.40 3.64 5.39
N ILE A 15 7.78 2.93 4.45
CA ILE A 15 8.35 2.74 3.10
C ILE A 15 8.53 4.09 2.42
N LEU A 16 7.50 4.94 2.45
CA LEU A 16 7.59 6.29 1.87
C LEU A 16 8.71 7.08 2.54
N LEU A 17 8.73 7.16 3.87
CA LEU A 17 9.70 7.97 4.61
C LEU A 17 11.13 7.44 4.44
N ALA A 18 11.36 6.16 4.72
CA ALA A 18 12.68 5.55 4.65
C ALA A 18 13.18 5.45 3.19
N GLY A 19 12.29 5.14 2.25
CA GLY A 19 12.62 5.15 0.83
C GLY A 19 13.00 6.54 0.33
N SER A 20 12.28 7.58 0.76
CA SER A 20 12.60 8.97 0.40
C SER A 20 13.93 9.43 1.01
N ALA A 21 14.14 9.14 2.30
CA ALA A 21 15.40 9.45 2.97
C ALA A 21 16.58 8.67 2.37
N GLY A 22 16.38 7.39 2.06
CA GLY A 22 17.39 6.55 1.40
C GLY A 22 17.72 7.05 -0.01
N THR A 23 16.71 7.44 -0.79
CA THR A 23 16.90 8.00 -2.13
C THR A 23 17.68 9.32 -2.08
N ALA A 24 17.34 10.21 -1.15
CA ALA A 24 18.08 11.45 -0.94
C ALA A 24 19.52 11.20 -0.49
N GLY A 25 19.72 10.30 0.47
CA GLY A 25 21.05 9.93 0.98
C GLY A 25 21.93 9.29 -0.09
N TYR A 26 21.35 8.39 -0.90
CA TYR A 26 22.07 7.78 -2.02
C TYR A 26 22.44 8.81 -3.08
N GLY A 27 21.50 9.69 -3.47
CA GLY A 27 21.79 10.80 -4.37
C GLY A 27 22.91 11.71 -3.87
N ALA A 28 22.90 12.05 -2.58
CA ALA A 28 23.96 12.82 -1.94
C ALA A 28 25.31 12.10 -1.99
N SER A 29 25.35 10.80 -1.68
CA SER A 29 26.59 10.01 -1.76
C SER A 29 27.19 10.00 -3.17
N MET A 30 26.33 9.94 -4.20
CA MET A 30 26.74 9.95 -5.61
C MET A 30 27.39 11.28 -6.01
N VAL A 31 26.77 12.40 -5.60
CA VAL A 31 27.31 13.74 -5.83
C VAL A 31 28.64 13.91 -5.10
N THR A 32 28.72 13.52 -3.82
CA THR A 32 29.95 13.63 -3.04
C THR A 32 31.08 12.80 -3.66
N ALA A 33 30.83 11.55 -4.04
CA ALA A 33 31.82 10.69 -4.68
C ALA A 33 32.33 11.27 -6.01
N THR A 34 31.44 11.88 -6.78
CA THR A 34 31.80 12.55 -8.03
C THR A 34 32.72 13.75 -7.78
N LEU A 35 32.35 14.61 -6.82
CA LEU A 35 33.15 15.79 -6.45
C LEU A 35 34.52 15.40 -5.92
N ASP A 36 34.59 14.33 -5.13
CA ASP A 36 35.83 13.82 -4.56
C ASP A 36 36.75 13.25 -5.65
N SER A 37 36.19 12.50 -6.60
CA SER A 37 36.93 12.00 -7.76
C SER A 37 37.48 13.14 -8.62
N MET A 38 36.67 14.18 -8.92
CA MET A 38 37.14 15.34 -9.68
C MET A 38 38.23 16.11 -8.93
N THR A 39 38.07 16.27 -7.62
CA THR A 39 39.06 16.95 -6.79
C THR A 39 40.38 16.20 -6.80
N THR A 40 40.34 14.88 -6.61
CA THR A 40 41.53 14.02 -6.62
C THR A 40 42.24 14.08 -7.97
N THR A 41 41.53 13.90 -9.08
CA THR A 41 42.16 13.89 -10.42
C THR A 41 42.71 15.26 -10.83
N LEU A 42 42.08 16.35 -10.37
CA LEU A 42 42.61 17.70 -10.56
C LEU A 42 43.88 17.94 -9.74
N LEU A 43 43.95 17.46 -8.50
CA LEU A 43 45.13 17.58 -7.66
C LEU A 43 46.29 16.71 -8.17
N ASP A 44 45.99 15.52 -8.69
CA ASP A 44 46.98 14.57 -9.21
C ASP A 44 47.39 14.89 -10.66
N GLY A 45 46.74 15.85 -11.32
CA GLY A 45 47.02 16.24 -12.70
C GLY A 45 46.64 15.18 -13.75
N THR A 46 45.84 14.18 -13.37
CA THR A 46 45.42 13.05 -14.22
C THR A 46 44.02 13.20 -14.80
N ALA A 47 43.37 14.35 -14.61
CA ALA A 47 42.01 14.59 -15.06
C ALA A 47 41.85 14.37 -16.58
N THR A 48 40.97 13.44 -16.96
CA THR A 48 40.62 13.17 -18.35
C THR A 48 39.25 13.76 -18.70
N GLY A 49 38.97 13.97 -19.99
CA GLY A 49 37.65 14.43 -20.44
C GLY A 49 36.50 13.48 -20.09
N VAL A 50 36.81 12.19 -19.88
CA VAL A 50 35.83 11.19 -19.43
C VAL A 50 35.42 11.45 -17.99
N ASP A 51 36.36 11.80 -17.11
CA ASP A 51 36.09 12.12 -15.70
C ASP A 51 35.14 13.31 -15.56
N VAL A 52 35.27 14.30 -16.44
CA VAL A 52 34.43 15.50 -16.43
C VAL A 52 33.03 15.20 -16.99
N TYR A 53 32.93 14.54 -18.15
CA TYR A 53 31.65 14.31 -18.82
C TYR A 53 30.78 13.27 -18.08
N VAL A 54 31.38 12.15 -17.67
CA VAL A 54 30.69 11.12 -16.89
C VAL A 54 30.41 11.61 -15.48
N GLY A 55 31.36 12.33 -14.87
CA GLY A 55 31.17 12.91 -13.55
C GLY A 55 30.02 13.90 -13.53
N GLN A 56 29.95 14.85 -14.46
CA GLN A 56 28.84 15.81 -14.51
C GLN A 56 27.49 15.11 -14.68
N SER A 57 27.40 14.12 -15.57
CA SER A 57 26.17 13.35 -15.79
C SER A 57 25.72 12.62 -14.52
N THR A 58 26.67 12.03 -13.80
CA THR A 58 26.44 11.31 -12.53
C THR A 58 25.99 12.27 -11.43
N ALA A 59 26.59 13.46 -11.35
CA ALA A 59 26.19 14.50 -10.41
C ALA A 59 24.76 14.99 -10.66
N VAL A 60 24.34 15.14 -11.93
CA VAL A 60 22.96 15.52 -12.28
C VAL A 60 21.98 14.43 -11.84
N VAL A 61 22.28 13.16 -12.08
CA VAL A 61 21.45 12.05 -11.60
C VAL A 61 21.35 12.05 -10.07
N GLY A 62 22.48 12.24 -9.38
CA GLY A 62 22.51 12.38 -7.93
C GLY A 62 21.66 13.55 -7.43
N ALA A 63 21.72 14.70 -8.08
CA ALA A 63 20.91 15.87 -7.74
C ALA A 63 19.40 15.61 -7.92
N ILE A 64 19.00 14.91 -8.99
CA ILE A 64 17.61 14.50 -9.21
C ILE A 64 17.15 13.56 -8.10
N LEU A 65 17.98 12.58 -7.69
CA LEU A 65 17.66 11.67 -6.60
C LEU A 65 17.50 12.40 -5.26
N ILE A 66 18.36 13.39 -4.98
CA ILE A 66 18.21 14.28 -3.82
C ILE A 66 16.87 15.01 -3.88
N GLY A 67 16.56 15.66 -5.01
CA GLY A 67 15.30 16.38 -5.20
C GLY A 67 14.08 15.49 -5.01
N ALA A 68 14.07 14.30 -5.63
CA ALA A 68 13.00 13.32 -5.49
C ALA A 68 12.84 12.84 -4.04
N GLY A 69 13.94 12.56 -3.35
CA GLY A 69 13.92 12.16 -1.94
C GLY A 69 13.42 13.29 -1.02
N VAL A 70 13.80 14.54 -1.26
CA VAL A 70 13.28 15.70 -0.52
C VAL A 70 11.77 15.85 -0.73
N ILE A 71 11.29 15.75 -1.98
CA ILE A 71 9.85 15.77 -2.28
C ILE A 71 9.14 14.65 -1.55
N GLY A 72 9.68 13.43 -1.56
CA GLY A 72 9.11 12.30 -0.84
C GLY A 72 9.02 12.51 0.67
N VAL A 73 10.03 13.12 1.28
CA VAL A 73 9.98 13.52 2.71
C VAL A 73 8.89 14.55 2.97
N LEU A 74 8.78 15.58 2.11
CA LEU A 74 7.72 16.59 2.23
C LEU A 74 6.32 15.96 2.12
N LEU A 75 6.13 14.99 1.21
CA LEU A 75 4.89 14.23 1.10
C LEU A 75 4.64 13.37 2.36
N ALA A 76 5.65 12.72 2.91
CA ALA A 76 5.52 11.97 4.16
C ALA A 76 5.09 12.88 5.32
N LEU A 77 5.66 14.09 5.41
CA LEU A 77 5.26 15.09 6.40
C LEU A 77 3.83 15.59 6.17
N ALA A 78 3.43 15.80 4.92
CA ALA A 78 2.06 16.17 4.57
C ALA A 78 1.05 15.08 4.98
N VAL A 79 1.37 13.80 4.74
CA VAL A 79 0.55 12.66 5.19
C VAL A 79 0.48 12.61 6.71
N ALA A 80 1.60 12.83 7.40
CA ALA A 80 1.63 12.87 8.86
C ALA A 80 0.76 14.00 9.41
N ALA A 81 0.84 15.20 8.83
CA ALA A 81 0.00 16.34 9.19
C ALA A 81 -1.49 16.08 8.88
N ALA A 82 -1.81 15.51 7.73
CA ALA A 82 -3.19 15.15 7.40
C ALA A 82 -3.77 14.10 8.37
N ALA A 83 -2.92 13.18 8.86
CA ALA A 83 -3.33 12.18 9.82
C ALA A 83 -3.68 12.76 11.20
N THR A 84 -3.15 13.92 11.59
CA THR A 84 -3.51 14.57 12.86
C THR A 84 -4.90 15.22 12.82
N LEU A 85 -5.39 15.58 11.63
CA LEU A 85 -6.72 16.18 11.44
C LEU A 85 -7.85 15.14 11.39
N ARG A 86 -7.53 13.85 11.25
CA ARG A 86 -8.56 12.81 11.09
C ARG A 86 -9.29 12.57 12.42
N PRO A 87 -10.64 12.72 12.47
CA PRO A 87 -11.41 12.39 13.66
C PRO A 87 -11.18 10.93 14.06
N THR A 88 -10.76 10.72 15.31
CA THR A 88 -10.69 9.38 15.89
C THR A 88 -12.07 9.03 16.41
N HIS A 89 -12.77 8.13 15.71
CA HIS A 89 -14.02 7.58 16.24
C HIS A 89 -13.69 6.85 17.54
N ALA A 90 -14.33 7.24 18.65
CA ALA A 90 -14.26 6.46 19.87
C ALA A 90 -14.71 5.04 19.52
N ALA A 91 -13.87 4.05 19.83
CA ALA A 91 -14.28 2.67 19.73
C ALA A 91 -15.53 2.52 20.61
N GLU A 92 -16.64 2.12 20.00
CA GLU A 92 -17.85 1.79 20.72
C GLU A 92 -17.47 0.68 21.71
N VAL A 93 -17.55 0.99 23.01
CA VAL A 93 -17.36 0.02 24.06
C VAL A 93 -18.60 -0.87 24.00
N VAL A 94 -18.50 -1.94 23.22
CA VAL A 94 -19.46 -3.05 23.30
C VAL A 94 -19.24 -3.65 24.69
N GLU A 95 -20.21 -3.42 25.59
CA GLU A 95 -20.26 -4.17 26.84
C GLU A 95 -20.22 -5.67 26.48
N PRO A 96 -19.34 -6.46 27.13
CA PRO A 96 -19.36 -7.90 26.90
C PRO A 96 -20.78 -8.39 27.18
N PRO A 97 -21.35 -9.28 26.34
CA PRO A 97 -22.65 -9.86 26.63
C PRO A 97 -22.61 -10.44 28.04
N ALA A 98 -23.66 -10.18 28.83
CA ALA A 98 -23.73 -10.56 30.25
C ALA A 98 -23.61 -12.07 30.49
N ASP A 99 -23.62 -12.86 29.42
CA ASP A 99 -23.55 -14.33 29.43
C ASP A 99 -22.18 -14.87 28.97
N ALA A 100 -21.14 -14.03 28.89
CA ALA A 100 -19.77 -14.49 28.66
C ALA A 100 -19.20 -15.11 29.95
N ASP A 101 -19.78 -16.24 30.38
CA ASP A 101 -19.12 -17.17 31.29
C ASP A 101 -17.86 -17.67 30.59
N ILE A 102 -16.72 -17.10 30.95
CA ILE A 102 -15.41 -17.62 30.58
C ILE A 102 -15.19 -18.87 31.42
N ASP A 103 -15.69 -20.00 30.92
CA ASP A 103 -15.27 -21.29 31.41
C ASP A 103 -13.85 -21.53 30.88
N ASN A 104 -12.86 -21.38 31.76
CA ASN A 104 -11.49 -21.79 31.46
C ASN A 104 -11.46 -23.32 31.47
N ALA A 105 -11.67 -23.93 30.30
CA ALA A 105 -11.40 -25.33 30.07
C ALA A 105 -10.24 -25.48 29.08
N ASP A 106 -9.14 -25.96 29.64
CA ASP A 106 -7.90 -26.42 29.04
C ASP A 106 -8.15 -27.61 28.08
N ASP A 107 -7.40 -27.64 26.97
CA ASP A 107 -7.03 -28.75 26.06
C ASP A 107 -8.05 -29.60 25.23
N ALA A 108 -7.67 -29.77 23.95
CA ALA A 108 -8.05 -30.77 22.89
C ALA A 108 -9.45 -30.67 22.25
N ASP A 109 -9.72 -30.79 20.92
CA ASP A 109 -9.10 -31.40 19.73
C ASP A 109 -9.86 -30.83 18.47
N PRO A 110 -9.29 -30.63 17.26
CA PRO A 110 -10.03 -30.08 16.13
C PRO A 110 -10.63 -31.22 15.30
N ALA A 111 -11.93 -31.46 15.46
CA ALA A 111 -12.65 -32.37 14.58
C ALA A 111 -14.01 -31.81 14.15
N LEU A 112 -14.17 -31.82 12.82
CA LEU A 112 -15.42 -31.74 12.05
C LEU A 112 -15.86 -30.34 11.60
N SER A 113 -15.17 -29.85 10.56
CA SER A 113 -15.88 -29.31 9.40
C SER A 113 -16.87 -30.35 8.85
N ASP A 114 -18.15 -30.00 8.74
CA ASP A 114 -18.98 -30.15 7.53
C ASP A 114 -20.49 -29.96 7.86
N ARG A 115 -21.21 -29.38 6.89
CA ARG A 115 -22.69 -29.28 6.73
C ARG A 115 -23.41 -28.24 7.59
N SER A 116 -24.29 -27.39 7.06
CA SER A 116 -24.98 -27.38 5.77
C SER A 116 -25.47 -25.96 5.47
N ALA A 117 -25.47 -25.57 4.20
CA ALA A 117 -26.00 -24.31 3.71
C ALA A 117 -27.55 -24.31 3.77
N GLU A 118 -28.12 -23.43 4.59
CA GLU A 118 -29.56 -23.13 4.59
C GLU A 118 -29.86 -22.23 3.36
N THR A 119 -30.65 -22.79 2.44
CA THR A 119 -31.06 -22.15 1.18
C THR A 119 -32.20 -21.18 1.44
N ALA A 120 -32.06 -19.93 1.00
CA ALA A 120 -33.08 -18.90 1.06
C ALA A 120 -34.35 -19.32 0.30
N THR A 121 -35.49 -19.26 1.00
CA THR A 121 -36.84 -19.30 0.42
C THR A 121 -37.26 -17.89 0.03
N PRO A 122 -37.79 -17.67 -1.20
CA PRO A 122 -38.79 -16.66 -1.41
C PRO A 122 -40.11 -17.31 -1.83
N GLU A 123 -41.11 -17.01 -1.01
CA GLU A 123 -42.54 -17.23 -1.25
C GLU A 123 -42.99 -16.38 -2.44
N HIS A 124 -43.52 -17.02 -3.50
CA HIS A 124 -44.48 -16.33 -4.37
C HIS A 124 -45.54 -17.30 -4.88
N ALA A 125 -46.78 -16.99 -4.51
CA ALA A 125 -47.99 -17.75 -4.79
C ALA A 125 -48.40 -17.65 -6.28
N THR A 126 -49.10 -18.70 -6.67
CA THR A 126 -49.56 -19.11 -8.00
C THR A 126 -50.71 -18.29 -8.56
N ASP A 127 -50.79 -18.22 -9.88
CA ASP A 127 -51.98 -18.36 -10.75
C ASP A 127 -51.45 -18.26 -12.20
N GLY A 128 -51.80 -19.02 -13.24
CA GLY A 128 -52.80 -20.04 -13.51
C GLY A 128 -52.91 -20.13 -15.04
N GLU A 129 -52.36 -21.20 -15.61
CA GLU A 129 -52.58 -21.83 -16.94
C GLU A 129 -53.29 -21.07 -18.10
N SER A 130 -52.62 -20.97 -19.28
CA SER A 130 -53.23 -21.31 -20.58
C SER A 130 -52.19 -21.61 -21.69
N VAL A 131 -51.95 -22.91 -21.92
CA VAL A 131 -52.09 -23.64 -23.20
C VAL A 131 -51.73 -22.93 -24.53
N ASP A 132 -50.65 -23.43 -25.13
CA ASP A 132 -50.49 -23.95 -26.50
C ASP A 132 -50.11 -23.07 -27.73
N ASP A 133 -49.16 -23.67 -28.45
CA ASP A 133 -48.92 -23.74 -29.89
C ASP A 133 -48.08 -22.70 -30.65
N ARG A 134 -47.12 -23.30 -31.37
CA ARG A 134 -46.71 -23.04 -32.76
C ARG A 134 -45.54 -22.07 -33.04
N THR A 135 -44.40 -22.71 -33.40
CA THR A 135 -43.61 -22.51 -34.64
C THR A 135 -43.29 -21.04 -35.02
N GLU A 136 -42.05 -20.58 -35.08
CA GLU A 136 -41.16 -20.79 -36.23
C GLU A 136 -39.73 -20.26 -35.96
N ARG A 137 -38.79 -20.94 -36.60
CA ARG A 137 -37.37 -20.59 -36.76
C ARG A 137 -37.23 -19.30 -37.59
N GLU A 138 -36.22 -18.46 -37.30
CA GLU A 138 -35.18 -18.02 -38.26
C GLU A 138 -34.23 -16.95 -37.63
N PRO A 139 -32.88 -17.09 -37.71
CA PRO A 139 -31.95 -16.02 -37.40
C PRO A 139 -31.49 -15.30 -38.69
N ALA A 140 -31.93 -14.06 -38.89
CA ALA A 140 -31.44 -13.22 -39.98
C ALA A 140 -30.11 -12.53 -39.60
N ARG A 141 -29.00 -13.01 -40.18
CA ARG A 141 -27.77 -12.24 -40.42
C ARG A 141 -28.02 -11.25 -41.56
N ILE A 142 -27.63 -9.99 -41.38
CA ILE A 142 -27.17 -9.06 -42.43
C ILE A 142 -26.16 -8.15 -41.70
N GLY A 143 -24.94 -7.87 -42.14
CA GLY A 143 -24.32 -7.86 -43.46
C GLY A 143 -23.48 -6.60 -43.49
#